data_AF-A0A3C8CAM7-F1
#
_entry.id   AF-A0A3C8CAM7-F1
#
_cell.length_a   1.000
_cell.length_b   1.000
_cell.length_c   1.000
_cell.angle_alpha   90.00
_cell.angle_beta   90.00
_cell.angle_gamma   90.00
#
_symmetry.space_group_name_H-M   'P 1'
#
loop_
_entity.id
_entity.type
_entity.pdbx_description
1 polymer ?
#
loop_
_entity_poly.entity_id
_entity_poly.type
_entity_poly.pdbx_seq_one_letter_code
_entity_poly.pdbx_strand_id
1 'polypeptide(L)'
;MGLLAWIQKQFGIPLVAEKAVENENSQEPTPSTEGQFKVLRIQPTPNPDAFQFILNGKVIGAGTKTFDSPDDAGDDPMAKTLFDIFGIQSIYIKENFVTITKSNAVGWHTIMEK
;
A
#
# COMPACT_ATOMS: atom_id res chain seq x y z
N MET A 1 3.67 -12.64 24.06
CA MET A 1 4.75 -12.10 23.21
C MET A 1 4.11 -11.52 21.97
N GLY A 2 4.14 -10.20 21.79
CA GLY A 2 3.34 -9.50 20.79
C GLY A 2 3.99 -9.43 19.42
N LEU A 3 3.16 -9.36 18.37
CA LEU A 3 3.54 -9.26 16.96
C LEU A 3 4.59 -8.18 16.69
N LEU A 4 4.55 -7.07 17.45
CA LEU A 4 5.53 -6.00 17.38
C LEU A 4 6.97 -6.48 17.62
N ALA A 5 7.18 -7.36 18.61
CA ALA A 5 8.51 -7.86 18.97
C ALA A 5 9.08 -8.83 17.93
N TRP A 6 8.22 -9.56 17.21
CA TRP A 6 8.64 -10.46 16.14
C TRP A 6 9.11 -9.68 14.90
N ILE A 7 8.36 -8.66 14.50
CA ILE A 7 8.70 -7.81 13.34
C ILE A 7 10.01 -7.05 13.58
N GLN A 8 10.22 -6.54 14.79
CA GLN A 8 11.47 -5.87 15.16
C GLN A 8 12.68 -6.79 15.02
N LYS A 9 12.54 -8.07 15.41
CA LYS A 9 13.64 -9.04 15.35
C LYS A 9 13.98 -9.49 13.93
N GLN A 10 13.00 -9.54 13.03
CA GLN A 10 13.23 -9.98 11.66
C GLN A 10 13.78 -8.88 10.75
N PHE A 11 13.49 -7.61 11.04
CA PHE A 11 13.80 -6.51 10.13
C PHE A 11 14.68 -5.39 10.74
N GLY A 12 15.06 -5.48 12.02
CA GLY A 12 16.04 -4.57 12.63
C GLY A 12 15.61 -3.10 12.68
N ILE A 13 14.30 -2.82 12.70
CA ILE A 13 13.77 -1.45 12.60
C ILE A 13 13.77 -0.79 13.99
N PRO A 14 14.50 0.33 14.22
CA PRO A 14 14.50 1.02 15.49
C PRO A 14 13.19 1.78 15.74
N LEU A 15 12.74 1.77 17.00
CA LEU A 15 11.59 2.51 17.48
C LEU A 15 11.94 4.00 17.57
N VAL A 16 11.67 4.80 16.53
CA VAL A 16 11.68 6.26 16.66
C VAL A 16 10.36 6.84 16.18
N ALA A 17 9.78 7.60 17.10
CA ALA A 17 8.61 8.43 16.94
C ALA A 17 8.91 9.65 16.04
N GLU A 18 7.89 9.98 15.27
CA GLU A 18 7.66 11.20 14.50
C GLU A 18 8.26 12.47 15.11
N LYS A 19 9.18 13.14 14.38
CA LYS A 19 9.33 14.60 14.34
C LYS A 19 9.82 15.08 12.97
N ALA A 20 9.18 16.16 12.55
CA ALA A 20 9.34 16.97 11.34
C ALA A 20 10.76 17.12 10.78
N VAL A 21 10.84 17.16 9.44
CA VAL A 21 11.72 18.09 8.71
C VAL A 21 10.97 18.58 7.47
N GLU A 22 10.63 19.86 7.49
CA GLU A 22 10.32 20.67 6.31
C GLU A 22 11.63 21.07 5.63
N ASN A 23 11.72 20.86 4.32
CA ASN A 23 12.68 21.53 3.47
C ASN A 23 12.24 21.42 2.01
N GLU A 24 11.79 22.56 1.50
CA GLU A 24 11.65 22.83 0.07
C GLU A 24 13.00 22.64 -0.63
N ASN A 25 13.02 21.78 -1.65
CA ASN A 25 13.93 21.93 -2.77
C ASN A 25 13.16 21.63 -4.06
N SER A 26 13.08 22.64 -4.92
CA SER A 26 12.47 22.62 -6.23
C SER A 26 13.14 21.61 -7.14
N GLN A 27 12.43 20.54 -7.47
CA GLN A 27 12.51 19.90 -8.78
C GLN A 27 11.10 19.49 -9.19
N GLU A 28 10.52 20.18 -10.18
CA GLU A 28 9.57 19.53 -11.06
C GLU A 28 10.27 18.35 -11.74
N PRO A 29 9.59 17.20 -11.87
CA PRO A 29 9.67 16.49 -13.14
C PRO A 29 8.26 16.20 -13.65
N THR A 30 7.94 16.81 -14.78
CA THR A 30 6.99 16.22 -15.74
C THR A 30 7.68 15.05 -16.48
N PRO A 31 7.01 14.36 -17.41
CA PRO A 31 6.04 13.29 -17.22
C PRO A 31 6.58 11.93 -17.74
N SER A 32 5.93 10.83 -17.35
CA SER A 32 5.95 9.53 -18.06
C SER A 32 7.31 8.84 -18.31
N THR A 33 7.66 7.87 -17.46
CA THR A 33 8.42 6.68 -17.89
C THR A 33 7.92 5.48 -17.09
N GLU A 34 7.59 4.42 -17.81
CA GLU A 34 7.14 3.13 -17.31
C GLU A 34 8.08 2.54 -16.23
N GLY A 35 7.48 2.02 -15.14
CA GLY A 35 8.13 1.16 -14.15
C GLY A 35 9.02 1.90 -13.14
N GLN A 36 8.77 1.92 -11.83
CA GLN A 36 8.24 0.87 -10.98
C GLN A 36 7.81 1.56 -9.67
N PHE A 37 6.52 1.50 -9.32
CA PHE A 37 6.13 1.84 -7.95
C PHE A 37 6.71 0.78 -7.02
N LYS A 38 7.58 1.19 -6.09
CA LYS A 38 8.18 0.32 -5.08
C LYS A 38 7.52 0.58 -3.74
N VAL A 39 7.13 -0.48 -3.05
CA VAL A 39 6.70 -0.42 -1.66
C VAL A 39 7.88 -0.04 -0.77
N LEU A 40 7.80 1.14 -0.17
CA LEU A 40 8.76 1.64 0.82
C LEU A 40 8.46 1.09 2.22
N ARG A 41 7.17 1.01 2.57
CA ARG A 41 6.73 0.58 3.91
C ARG A 41 5.36 -0.07 3.84
N ILE A 42 5.14 -1.06 4.70
CA ILE A 42 3.83 -1.66 4.96
C ILE A 42 3.44 -1.30 6.39
N GLN A 43 2.23 -0.80 6.59
CA GLN A 43 1.69 -0.40 7.88
C GLN A 43 0.39 -1.16 8.16
N PRO A 44 0.24 -1.76 9.35
CA PRO A 44 -1.03 -2.32 9.77
C PRO A 44 -2.06 -1.20 9.91
N THR A 45 -3.31 -1.52 9.61
CA THR A 45 -4.44 -0.65 9.93
C THR A 45 -5.15 -1.19 11.18
N PRO A 46 -6.08 -0.42 11.80
CA PRO A 46 -6.95 -0.95 12.84
C PRO A 46 -7.82 -2.14 12.37
N ASN A 47 -8.02 -2.27 11.05
CA ASN A 47 -8.66 -3.43 10.44
C ASN A 47 -7.62 -4.55 10.23
N PRO A 48 -7.72 -5.70 10.91
CA PRO A 48 -6.76 -6.81 10.77
C PRO A 48 -6.74 -7.42 9.35
N ASP A 49 -7.81 -7.21 8.58
CA ASP A 49 -7.93 -7.66 7.20
C ASP A 49 -7.38 -6.65 6.19
N ALA A 50 -6.80 -5.52 6.64
CA ALA A 50 -6.26 -4.51 5.74
C ALA A 50 -4.83 -4.07 6.09
N PHE A 51 -4.00 -3.92 5.05
CA PHE A 51 -2.67 -3.34 5.13
C PHE A 51 -2.57 -2.11 4.23
N GLN A 52 -1.84 -1.11 4.72
CA GLN A 52 -1.51 0.09 3.97
C GLN A 52 -0.06 0.01 3.46
N PHE A 53 0.10 0.20 2.16
CA PHE A 53 1.36 0.14 1.43
C PHE A 53 1.75 1.56 1.02
N ILE A 54 2.87 2.04 1.53
CA ILE A 54 3.43 3.35 1.18
C ILE A 54 4.40 3.17 0.02
N LEU A 55 4.21 3.91 -1.05
CA LEU A 55 4.98 3.81 -2.28
C LEU A 55 5.99 4.96 -2.41
N ASN A 56 6.97 4.78 -3.28
CA ASN A 56 8.04 5.76 -3.54
C ASN A 56 7.60 6.96 -4.40
N GLY A 57 6.35 7.00 -4.85
CA GLY A 57 5.83 8.07 -5.70
C GLY A 57 4.31 8.18 -5.61
N LYS A 58 3.78 9.26 -6.18
CA LYS A 58 2.32 9.49 -6.24
C LYS A 58 1.70 8.56 -7.28
N VAL A 59 0.77 7.71 -6.84
CA VAL A 59 -0.05 6.82 -7.68
C VAL A 59 -1.14 7.61 -8.39
N ILE A 60 -1.73 8.59 -7.70
CA ILE A 60 -2.74 9.49 -8.24
C ILE A 60 -2.37 10.94 -7.96
N GLY A 61 -2.68 11.83 -8.91
CA GLY A 61 -2.30 13.25 -8.83
C GLY A 61 -3.07 14.02 -7.76
N ALA A 62 -4.37 13.76 -7.60
CA ALA A 62 -5.22 14.38 -6.58
C ALA A 62 -6.44 13.50 -6.27
N GLY A 63 -7.03 13.69 -5.09
CA GLY A 63 -8.23 12.97 -4.67
C GLY A 63 -7.95 11.57 -4.13
N THR A 64 -8.95 10.70 -4.23
CA THR A 64 -8.92 9.31 -3.74
C THR A 64 -9.65 8.43 -4.74
N LYS A 65 -9.14 7.21 -4.96
CA LYS A 65 -9.87 6.17 -5.67
C LYS A 65 -10.15 5.03 -4.71
N THR A 66 -11.38 4.55 -4.70
CA THR A 66 -11.78 3.37 -3.93
C THR A 66 -12.40 2.41 -4.91
N PHE A 67 -12.02 1.15 -4.80
CA PHE A 67 -12.60 0.05 -5.56
C PHE A 67 -13.09 -0.99 -4.56
N ASP A 68 -14.40 -1.18 -4.49
CA ASP A 68 -15.04 -2.12 -3.55
C ASP A 68 -15.35 -3.48 -4.17
N SER A 69 -15.10 -3.64 -5.48
CA SER A 69 -15.23 -4.90 -6.20
C SER A 69 -14.35 -4.93 -7.46
N PRO A 70 -14.07 -6.12 -8.01
CA PRO A 70 -13.38 -6.25 -9.30
C PRO A 70 -14.08 -5.51 -10.44
N ASP A 71 -15.42 -5.45 -10.44
CA ASP A 71 -16.20 -4.72 -11.45
C ASP A 71 -15.98 -3.20 -11.38
N ASP A 72 -15.73 -2.64 -10.18
CA ASP A 72 -15.47 -1.22 -9.98
C ASP A 72 -14.10 -0.79 -10.51
N ALA A 73 -13.17 -1.75 -10.67
CA ALA A 73 -11.83 -1.50 -11.20
C ALA A 73 -11.82 -0.85 -12.59
N GLY A 74 -12.90 -0.98 -13.36
CA GLY A 74 -13.10 -0.28 -14.64
C GLY A 74 -11.97 -0.55 -15.62
N ASP A 75 -11.16 0.47 -15.93
CA ASP A 75 -9.95 0.36 -16.76
C ASP A 75 -8.65 0.66 -16.01
N ASP A 76 -8.69 0.69 -14.68
CA ASP A 76 -7.50 0.91 -13.86
C ASP A 76 -6.63 -0.36 -13.82
N PRO A 77 -5.43 -0.34 -14.44
CA PRO A 77 -4.62 -1.54 -14.58
C PRO A 77 -4.07 -2.03 -13.23
N MET A 78 -3.86 -1.12 -12.27
CA MET A 78 -3.38 -1.47 -10.94
C MET A 78 -4.48 -2.18 -10.14
N ALA A 79 -5.69 -1.62 -10.15
CA ALA A 79 -6.83 -2.24 -9.47
C ALA A 79 -7.14 -3.63 -10.05
N LYS A 80 -7.17 -3.77 -11.39
CA LYS A 80 -7.36 -5.07 -12.06
C LYS A 80 -6.33 -6.11 -11.62
N THR A 81 -5.05 -5.74 -11.62
CA THR A 81 -3.96 -6.66 -11.23
C THR A 81 -4.06 -7.09 -9.78
N LEU A 82 -4.46 -6.18 -8.89
CA LEU A 82 -4.64 -6.49 -7.47
C LEU A 82 -5.89 -7.35 -7.22
N PHE A 83 -6.97 -7.15 -7.96
CA PHE A 83 -8.17 -8.00 -7.86
C PHE A 83 -7.99 -9.39 -8.48
N ASP A 84 -7.02 -9.58 -9.37
CA ASP A 84 -6.63 -10.93 -9.85
C ASP A 84 -6.07 -11.80 -8.72
N ILE A 85 -5.55 -11.18 -7.66
CA ILE A 85 -5.11 -11.88 -6.45
C ILE A 85 -6.34 -12.39 -5.70
N PHE A 86 -6.45 -13.71 -5.60
CA PHE A 86 -7.56 -14.34 -4.89
C PHE A 86 -7.66 -13.87 -3.44
N GLY A 87 -8.85 -13.38 -3.08
CA GLY A 87 -9.17 -12.95 -1.73
C GLY A 87 -9.02 -11.45 -1.49
N ILE A 88 -8.69 -10.61 -2.47
CA ILE A 88 -8.80 -9.15 -2.33
C ILE A 88 -10.26 -8.72 -2.40
N GLN A 89 -10.70 -7.92 -1.43
CA GLN A 89 -12.07 -7.39 -1.34
C GLN A 89 -12.16 -5.94 -1.77
N SER A 90 -11.26 -5.09 -1.29
CA SER A 90 -11.29 -3.67 -1.63
C SER A 90 -9.91 -3.06 -1.69
N ILE A 91 -9.77 -2.03 -2.52
CA ILE A 91 -8.54 -1.30 -2.77
C ILE A 91 -8.82 0.19 -2.62
N TYR A 92 -8.06 0.86 -1.77
CA TYR A 92 -8.14 2.29 -1.59
C TYR A 92 -6.80 2.93 -1.95
N ILE A 93 -6.82 3.93 -2.82
CA ILE A 93 -5.63 4.63 -3.30
C ILE A 93 -5.77 6.11 -2.95
N LYS A 94 -4.74 6.65 -2.30
CA LYS A 94 -4.63 8.07 -2.01
C LYS A 94 -3.19 8.54 -2.13
N GLU A 95 -2.97 9.54 -2.98
CA GLU A 95 -1.67 10.13 -3.24
C GLU A 95 -0.58 9.08 -3.48
N ASN A 96 0.23 8.75 -2.46
CA ASN A 96 1.36 7.82 -2.53
C ASN A 96 1.14 6.52 -1.73
N PHE A 97 -0.06 6.25 -1.24
CA PHE A 97 -0.35 5.02 -0.52
C PHE A 97 -1.56 4.27 -1.05
N VAL A 98 -1.51 2.95 -0.85
CA VAL A 98 -2.56 2.02 -1.25
C VAL A 98 -2.92 1.14 -0.07
N THR A 99 -4.18 1.14 0.33
CA THR A 99 -4.70 0.22 1.33
C THR A 99 -5.41 -0.90 0.62
N ILE A 100 -4.99 -2.13 0.92
CA ILE A 100 -5.59 -3.34 0.35
C ILE A 100 -6.28 -4.07 1.49
N THR A 101 -7.56 -4.33 1.31
CA THR A 101 -8.38 -5.14 2.23
C THR A 101 -8.62 -6.50 1.60
N LYS A 102 -8.32 -7.55 2.34
CA LYS A 102 -8.59 -8.94 1.94
C LYS A 102 -9.88 -9.46 2.56
N SER A 103 -10.29 -10.64 2.11
CA SER A 103 -11.31 -11.47 2.73
C SER A 103 -10.76 -12.16 3.96
N ASN A 104 -11.63 -12.40 4.93
CA ASN A 104 -11.29 -13.19 6.11
C ASN A 104 -10.99 -14.66 5.76
N ALA A 105 -11.44 -15.13 4.58
CA ALA A 105 -11.21 -16.49 4.09
C ALA A 105 -9.75 -16.78 3.68
N VAL A 106 -8.93 -15.75 3.44
CA VAL A 106 -7.54 -15.89 2.98
C VAL A 106 -6.61 -15.22 3.99
N GLY A 107 -5.47 -15.85 4.28
CA GLY A 107 -4.43 -15.27 5.12
C GLY A 107 -3.48 -14.37 4.33
N TRP A 108 -2.95 -13.31 4.94
CA TRP A 108 -1.95 -12.45 4.31
C TRP A 108 -0.67 -13.20 3.93
N HIS A 109 -0.32 -14.26 4.66
CA HIS A 109 0.81 -15.14 4.31
C HIS A 109 0.63 -15.73 2.90
N THR A 110 -0.55 -16.25 2.58
CA THR A 110 -0.87 -16.83 1.27
C THR A 110 -0.80 -15.80 0.14
N ILE A 111 -1.11 -14.53 0.44
CA ILE A 111 -1.08 -13.44 -0.55
C ILE A 111 0.36 -12.97 -0.82
N MET A 112 1.22 -12.93 0.20
CA MET A 112 2.58 -12.40 0.10
C MET A 112 3.65 -13.43 -0.32
N GLU A 113 3.30 -14.72 -0.38
CA GLU A 113 4.25 -15.81 -0.74
C GLU A 113 4.40 -16.01 -2.26
N LYS A 114 3.65 -15.27 -3.08
CA LYS A 114 3.63 -15.38 -4.53
C LYS A 114 4.37 -14.21 -5.18
#